data_AF-A0A433WQ81-F1
#
_entry.id   AF-A0A433WQ81-F1
#
_cell.length_a   1.000
_cell.length_b   1.000
_cell.length_c   1.000
_cell.angle_alpha   90.00
_cell.angle_beta   90.00
_cell.angle_gamma   90.00
#
_symmetry.space_group_name_H-M   'P 1'
#
loop_
_entity.id
_entity.type
_entity.pdbx_description
1 polymer ?
#
loop_
_entity_poly.entity_id
_entity_poly.type
_entity_poly.pdbx_seq_one_letter_code
_entity_poly.pdbx_strand_id
1 'polypeptide(L)'
;MKTETDKNDKHSREDHIFEGNRATPYFRIILRGIVGLFFAGAGVYQFIRIQHWEAAGGIIEMNDLQQLLYKLTGKWGIPALLLLAGGVFFYLAYARWKRVKMQRRL
;
A
#
# COMPACT_ATOMS: atom_id res chain seq x y z
N MET A 1 -14.46 38.57 -26.82
CA MET A 1 -15.61 37.87 -26.20
C MET A 1 -15.38 36.37 -26.31
N LYS A 2 -15.04 35.70 -25.20
CA LYS A 2 -14.97 34.23 -25.16
C LYS A 2 -16.38 33.74 -24.82
N THR A 3 -17.02 33.11 -25.80
CA THR A 3 -18.39 32.60 -25.74
C THR A 3 -18.52 31.53 -24.66
N GLU A 4 -19.62 31.60 -23.90
CA GLU A 4 -19.95 30.74 -22.75
C GLU A 4 -19.98 29.23 -23.07
N THR A 5 -20.02 28.88 -24.36
CA THR A 5 -19.97 27.50 -24.86
C THR A 5 -18.64 26.77 -24.59
N ASP A 6 -17.50 27.46 -24.52
CA ASP A 6 -16.17 26.83 -24.29
C ASP A 6 -15.97 26.37 -22.82
N LYS A 7 -16.73 26.93 -21.87
CA LYS A 7 -16.69 26.49 -20.48
C LYS A 7 -17.51 25.21 -20.23
N ASN A 8 -18.57 25.00 -21.01
CA ASN A 8 -19.49 23.88 -20.81
C ASN A 8 -18.91 22.56 -21.33
N ASP A 9 -18.14 22.61 -22.43
CA ASP A 9 -17.53 21.43 -23.04
C ASP A 9 -16.36 20.84 -22.23
N LYS A 10 -15.68 21.66 -21.41
CA LYS A 10 -14.65 21.16 -20.48
C LYS A 10 -15.24 20.48 -19.25
N HIS A 11 -16.39 20.95 -18.76
CA HIS A 11 -17.01 20.38 -17.58
C HIS A 11 -17.64 19.02 -17.88
N SER A 12 -18.29 18.89 -19.04
CA SER A 12 -18.89 17.62 -19.46
C SER A 12 -17.85 16.52 -19.73
N ARG A 13 -16.61 16.87 -20.11
CA ARG A 13 -15.55 15.86 -20.34
C ARG A 13 -14.93 15.29 -19.06
N GLU A 14 -15.06 15.96 -17.92
CA GLU A 14 -14.56 15.42 -16.64
C GLU A 14 -15.59 14.51 -15.96
N ASP A 15 -16.88 14.72 -16.24
CA ASP A 15 -17.97 13.96 -15.62
C ASP A 15 -18.15 12.55 -16.22
N HIS A 16 -17.81 12.37 -17.50
CA HIS A 16 -17.97 11.07 -18.17
C HIS A 16 -16.80 10.08 -17.98
N ILE A 17 -15.71 10.46 -17.28
CA ILE A 17 -14.63 9.51 -16.93
C ILE A 17 -14.99 8.68 -15.67
N PHE A 18 -16.09 9.02 -14.98
CA PHE A 18 -16.51 8.36 -13.73
C PHE A 18 -17.81 7.54 -13.83
N GLU A 19 -18.31 7.23 -15.02
CA GLU A 19 -19.35 6.22 -15.22
C GLU A 19 -18.74 4.83 -15.41
N GLY A 20 -18.27 4.26 -14.30
CA GLY A 20 -17.72 2.92 -14.27
C GLY A 20 -17.75 2.34 -12.86
N ASN A 21 -18.94 1.92 -12.40
CA ASN A 21 -19.17 1.12 -11.20
C ASN A 21 -18.62 1.75 -9.88
N ARG A 22 -19.48 2.43 -9.10
CA ARG A 22 -19.15 3.03 -7.78
C ARG A 22 -18.52 2.05 -6.77
N ALA A 23 -18.63 0.74 -6.99
CA ALA A 23 -17.95 -0.28 -6.17
C ALA A 23 -16.43 -0.39 -6.45
N THR A 24 -15.98 -0.07 -7.66
CA THR A 24 -14.57 -0.19 -8.05
C THR A 24 -13.59 0.73 -7.29
N PRO A 25 -13.89 2.00 -6.93
CA PRO A 25 -12.96 2.82 -6.16
C PRO A 25 -12.76 2.32 -4.72
N TYR A 26 -13.80 1.77 -4.08
CA TYR A 26 -13.72 1.23 -2.72
C TYR A 26 -13.00 -0.12 -2.68
N PHE A 27 -13.28 -0.99 -3.65
CA PHE A 27 -12.58 -2.28 -3.78
C PHE A 27 -11.06 -2.07 -3.87
N ARG A 28 -10.58 -1.08 -4.63
CA ARG A 28 -9.15 -0.75 -4.72
C ARG A 28 -8.55 -0.25 -3.41
N ILE A 29 -9.31 0.47 -2.58
CA ILE A 29 -8.84 0.94 -1.26
C ILE A 29 -8.74 -0.24 -0.29
N ILE A 30 -9.78 -1.07 -0.25
CA ILE A 30 -9.83 -2.28 0.60
C ILE A 30 -8.70 -3.23 0.22
N LEU A 31 -8.51 -3.50 -1.08
CA LEU A 31 -7.43 -4.35 -1.58
C LEU A 31 -6.05 -3.84 -1.14
N ARG A 32 -5.80 -2.53 -1.23
CA ARG A 32 -4.53 -1.93 -0.75
C ARG A 32 -4.37 -2.04 0.76
N GLY A 33 -5.46 -1.90 1.52
CA GLY A 33 -5.46 -2.11 2.97
C GLY A 33 -5.10 -3.55 3.33
N ILE A 34 -5.68 -4.53 2.63
CA ILE A 34 -5.35 -5.96 2.82
C ILE A 34 -3.89 -6.24 2.48
N VAL A 35 -3.36 -5.68 1.38
CA VAL A 35 -1.95 -5.81 1.02
C VAL A 35 -1.04 -5.19 2.10
N GLY A 36 -1.38 -4.00 2.60
CA GLY A 36 -0.65 -3.38 3.71
C GLY A 36 -0.66 -4.24 4.98
N LEU A 37 -1.81 -4.85 5.31
CA LEU A 37 -1.96 -5.76 6.43
C LEU A 37 -1.12 -7.04 6.23
N PHE A 38 -1.09 -7.57 5.01
CA PHE A 38 -0.28 -8.72 4.63
C PHE A 38 1.21 -8.45 4.87
N PHE A 39 1.72 -7.29 4.43
CA PHE A 39 3.12 -6.91 4.66
C PHE A 39 3.43 -6.73 6.15
N ALA A 40 2.53 -6.12 6.92
CA ALA A 40 2.69 -5.99 8.37
C ALA A 40 2.73 -7.38 9.06
N GLY A 41 1.79 -8.26 8.72
CA GLY A 41 1.74 -9.63 9.24
C GLY A 41 2.96 -10.45 8.86
N ALA A 42 3.42 -10.35 7.61
CA ALA A 42 4.65 -11.01 7.14
C ALA A 42 5.89 -10.49 7.90
N GLY A 43 5.94 -9.20 8.21
CA GLY A 43 7.00 -8.60 9.03
C GLY A 43 7.05 -9.17 10.45
N VAL A 44 5.90 -9.25 11.11
CA VAL A 44 5.78 -9.85 12.45
C VAL A 44 6.14 -11.33 12.43
N TYR A 45 5.63 -12.09 11.46
CA TYR A 45 5.95 -13.51 11.31
C TYR A 45 7.45 -13.75 11.12
N GLN A 46 8.10 -12.99 10.24
CA GLN A 46 9.54 -13.07 10.03
C GLN A 46 10.32 -12.74 11.30
N PHE A 47 9.90 -11.72 12.06
CA PHE A 47 10.55 -11.37 13.31
C PHE A 47 10.48 -12.50 14.34
N ILE A 48 9.29 -13.09 14.53
CA ILE A 48 9.11 -14.24 15.44
C ILE A 48 9.93 -15.43 14.98
N ARG A 49 9.98 -15.70 13.66
CA ARG A 49 10.78 -16.79 13.08
C ARG A 49 12.27 -16.60 13.35
N ILE A 50 12.79 -15.40 13.14
CA ILE A 50 14.19 -15.06 13.41
C ILE A 50 14.48 -15.16 14.92
N GLN A 51 13.59 -14.69 15.79
CA GLN A 51 13.78 -14.80 17.24
C GLN A 51 13.78 -16.26 17.72
N HIS A 52 12.83 -17.08 17.27
CA HIS A 52 12.82 -18.50 17.60
C HIS A 52 14.09 -19.20 17.11
N TRP A 53 14.58 -18.82 15.93
CA TRP A 53 15.82 -19.35 15.39
C TRP A 53 17.05 -18.94 16.22
N GLU A 54 17.18 -17.64 16.57
CA GLU A 54 18.26 -17.15 17.45
C GLU A 54 18.25 -17.89 18.80
N ALA A 55 17.06 -18.21 19.33
CA ALA A 55 16.91 -18.94 20.58
C ALA A 55 17.21 -20.45 20.45
N ALA A 56 16.89 -21.06 19.31
CA ALA A 56 17.06 -22.50 19.08
C ALA A 56 18.48 -22.88 18.59
N GLY A 57 19.29 -21.91 18.15
CA GLY A 57 20.66 -22.15 17.68
C GLY A 57 20.77 -23.01 16.40
N GLY A 58 19.67 -23.15 15.65
CA GLY A 58 19.59 -24.00 14.46
C GLY A 58 20.20 -23.38 13.20
N ILE A 59 19.91 -23.95 12.03
CA ILE A 59 20.25 -23.38 10.72
C ILE A 59 18.95 -22.84 10.11
N ILE A 60 18.93 -21.56 9.69
CA ILE A 60 17.76 -20.97 9.04
C ILE A 60 17.94 -21.07 7.53
N GLU A 61 16.92 -21.56 6.83
CA GLU A 61 16.82 -21.37 5.39
C GLU A 61 16.29 -19.95 5.11
N MET A 62 17.22 -19.09 4.68
CA MET A 62 16.95 -17.76 4.18
C MET A 62 17.18 -17.75 2.68
N ASN A 63 16.32 -17.05 1.95
CA ASN A 63 16.60 -16.70 0.55
C ASN A 63 17.77 -15.69 0.51
N ASP A 64 18.54 -15.66 -0.57
CA ASP A 64 19.75 -14.83 -0.75
C ASP A 64 19.50 -13.36 -0.40
N LEU A 65 18.34 -12.82 -0.80
CA LEU A 65 17.95 -11.45 -0.50
C LEU A 65 17.74 -11.22 1.01
N GLN A 66 17.14 -12.17 1.72
CA GLN A 66 16.94 -12.08 3.17
C GLN A 66 18.27 -12.22 3.91
N GLN A 67 19.16 -13.09 3.43
CA GLN A 67 20.49 -13.26 4.01
C GLN A 67 21.35 -12.00 3.84
N LEU A 68 21.31 -11.39 2.65
CA LEU A 68 21.99 -10.12 2.38
C LEU A 68 21.45 -9.00 3.26
N LEU A 69 20.13 -8.91 3.39
CA LEU A 69 19.49 -7.94 4.28
C LEU A 69 19.84 -8.15 5.75
N TYR A 70 19.81 -9.39 6.22
CA TYR A 70 20.19 -9.73 7.58
C TYR A 70 21.66 -9.36 7.85
N LYS A 71 22.57 -9.61 6.90
CA LYS A 71 23.99 -9.20 7.03
C LYS A 71 24.17 -7.68 7.10
N LEU A 72 23.39 -6.91 6.33
CA LEU A 72 23.50 -5.45 6.27
C LEU A 72 22.84 -4.73 7.45
N THR A 73 21.68 -5.21 7.86
CA THR A 73 20.77 -4.47 8.76
C THR A 73 20.49 -5.20 10.07
N GLY A 74 20.99 -6.42 10.21
CA GLY A 74 20.72 -7.29 11.35
C GLY A 74 19.27 -7.79 11.38
N LYS A 75 18.90 -8.40 12.51
CA LYS A 75 17.57 -9.00 12.72
C LYS A 75 16.40 -8.02 12.58
N TRP A 76 16.64 -6.72 12.79
CA TRP A 76 15.59 -5.70 12.78
C TRP A 76 15.31 -5.12 11.40
N GLY A 77 16.23 -5.24 10.43
CA GLY A 77 16.00 -4.59 9.14
C GLY A 77 15.00 -5.30 8.24
N ILE A 78 14.90 -6.63 8.33
CA ILE A 78 13.87 -7.41 7.61
C ILE A 78 12.45 -6.97 8.02
N PRO A 79 12.07 -6.98 9.31
CA PRO A 79 10.74 -6.51 9.72
C PRO A 79 10.55 -5.01 9.51
N ALA A 80 11.60 -4.18 9.67
CA ALA A 80 11.50 -2.75 9.40
C ALA A 80 11.17 -2.46 7.93
N LEU A 81 11.80 -3.16 6.98
CA LEU A 81 11.49 -3.00 5.56
C LEU A 81 10.09 -3.46 5.20
N LEU A 82 9.62 -4.56 5.78
CA LEU A 82 8.27 -5.05 5.58
C LEU A 82 7.23 -4.08 6.16
N LEU A 83 7.50 -3.48 7.32
CA LEU A 83 6.67 -2.41 7.88
C LEU A 83 6.68 -1.14 7.01
N LEU A 84 7.83 -0.71 6.51
CA LEU A 84 7.94 0.43 5.59
C LEU A 84 7.15 0.18 4.30
N ALA A 85 7.30 -1.01 3.70
CA ALA A 85 6.53 -1.41 2.53
C ALA A 85 5.03 -1.37 2.82
N GLY A 86 4.58 -1.97 3.93
CA GLY A 86 3.18 -1.91 4.37
C GLY A 86 2.69 -0.47 4.57
N GLY A 87 3.49 0.38 5.20
CA GLY A 87 3.19 1.80 5.41
C GLY A 87 2.99 2.58 4.11
N VAL A 88 3.78 2.31 3.08
CA VAL A 88 3.60 2.90 1.74
C VAL A 88 2.25 2.51 1.15
N PHE A 89 1.84 1.25 1.27
CA PHE A 89 0.52 0.80 0.80
C PHE A 89 -0.62 1.46 1.57
N PHE A 90 -0.49 1.62 2.89
CA PHE A 90 -1.46 2.36 3.71
C PHE A 90 -1.53 3.84 3.31
N TYR A 91 -0.39 4.49 3.07
CA TYR A 91 -0.36 5.87 2.59
C TYR A 91 -1.06 6.02 1.23
N LEU A 92 -0.78 5.12 0.28
CA LEU A 92 -1.43 5.10 -1.03
C LEU A 92 -2.94 4.83 -0.94
N ALA A 93 -3.37 4.01 0.02
CA ALA A 93 -4.77 3.78 0.30
C ALA A 93 -5.43 5.05 0.86
N TYR A 94 -4.79 5.73 1.81
CA TYR A 94 -5.28 6.97 2.41
C TYR A 94 -5.36 8.12 1.39
N ALA A 95 -4.33 8.30 0.56
CA ALA A 95 -4.30 9.31 -0.48
C ALA A 95 -5.41 9.11 -1.53
N ARG A 96 -5.76 7.84 -1.83
CA ARG A 96 -6.90 7.51 -2.69
C ARG A 96 -8.22 7.80 -2.00
N TRP A 97 -8.36 7.46 -0.72
CA TRP A 97 -9.54 7.77 0.08
C TRP A 97 -9.81 9.28 0.18
N LYS A 98 -8.77 10.09 0.42
CA LYS A 98 -8.88 11.55 0.46
C LYS A 98 -9.41 12.12 -0.87
N ARG A 99 -8.94 11.59 -2.01
CA ARG A 99 -9.44 11.99 -3.34
C ARG A 99 -10.92 11.65 -3.54
N VAL A 100 -11.33 10.43 -3.20
CA VAL A 100 -12.74 10.00 -3.29
C VAL A 100 -13.63 10.85 -2.37
N LYS A 101 -13.15 11.21 -1.17
CA LYS A 101 -13.89 12.06 -0.23
C LYS A 101 -14.05 13.50 -0.72
N MET A 102 -13.03 14.07 -1.37
CA MET A 102 -13.12 15.40 -1.97
C MET A 102 -14.13 15.43 -3.14
N GLN A 103 -14.14 14.39 -3.98
CA GLN A 103 -15.12 14.27 -5.08
C GLN A 103 -16.57 14.11 -4.63
N ARG A 104 -16.83 13.72 -3.37
CA ARG A 104 -18.19 13.67 -2.79
C ARG A 104 -18.65 14.99 -2.15
N ARG A 105 -17.74 15.96 -2.00
CA ARG A 105 -18.02 17.27 -1.36
C ARG A 105 -18.22 18.40 -2.37
N LEU A 106 -17.90 18.17 -3.63
CA LEU A 106 -18.30 18.98 -4.78
C LEU A 106 -19.59 18.36 -5.33
#